data_AF-A0AAW7XN02-F1
#
_entry.id   AF-A0AAW7XN02-F1
#
_cell.length_a   1.000
_cell.length_b   1.000
_cell.length_c   1.000
_cell.angle_alpha   90.00
_cell.angle_beta   90.00
_cell.angle_gamma   90.00
#
_symmetry.space_group_name_H-M   'P 1'
#
loop_
_entity.id
_entity.type
_entity.pdbx_description
1 polymer ?
#
loop_
_entity_poly.entity_id
_entity_poly.type
_entity_poly.pdbx_seq_one_letter_code
_entity_poly.pdbx_strand_id
1 'polypeptide(L)'
;LTTPVGEGFTSINVSLRKQFKLYANLRPVISFKGTKARYEDIDIITVRENTQGMYSGLGQVVSEDGNEAEAMSKITRDGAEKIVTFAYELA
;
A
#
# COMPACT_ATOMS: atom_id res chain seq x y z
N LEU A 1 -3.53 -15.18 -0.13
CA LEU A 1 -2.97 -15.35 -1.49
C LEU A 1 -1.47 -15.11 -1.41
N THR A 2 -0.71 -16.19 -1.32
CA THR A 2 0.73 -16.18 -1.08
C THR A 2 1.46 -15.84 -2.38
N THR A 3 2.20 -14.73 -2.41
CA THR A 3 3.17 -14.45 -3.48
C THR A 3 4.54 -14.83 -2.93
N PRO A 4 5.28 -15.77 -3.53
CA PRO A 4 6.67 -16.03 -3.17
C PRO A 4 7.49 -14.76 -3.42
N VAL A 5 8.38 -14.42 -2.49
CA VAL A 5 9.35 -13.33 -2.71
C VAL A 5 10.54 -13.95 -3.44
N GLY A 6 10.84 -13.49 -4.65
CA GLY A 6 12.10 -13.79 -5.34
C GLY A 6 11.99 -14.41 -6.73
N GLU A 7 11.01 -15.29 -7.00
CA GLU A 7 10.82 -15.90 -8.33
C GLU A 7 9.33 -16.12 -8.63
N GLY A 8 8.89 -15.62 -9.79
CA GLY A 8 7.55 -15.88 -10.34
C GLY A 8 6.57 -14.71 -10.27
N PHE A 9 6.09 -14.30 -11.46
CA PHE A 9 5.01 -13.37 -11.82
C PHE A 9 4.66 -12.21 -10.86
N THR A 10 4.56 -10.99 -11.42
CA THR A 10 3.99 -9.81 -10.75
C THR A 10 2.77 -10.16 -9.90
N SER A 11 2.84 -9.86 -8.59
CA SER A 11 1.83 -10.24 -7.59
C SER A 11 0.41 -10.08 -8.12
N ILE A 12 -0.37 -11.17 -8.11
CA ILE A 12 -1.78 -11.21 -8.56
C ILE A 12 -2.60 -10.09 -7.90
N ASN A 13 -2.31 -9.79 -6.63
CA ASN A 13 -2.98 -8.72 -5.89
C ASN A 13 -2.73 -7.33 -6.49
N VAL A 14 -1.52 -7.08 -7.00
CA VAL A 14 -1.17 -5.81 -7.66
C VAL A 14 -1.84 -5.71 -9.03
N SER A 15 -1.87 -6.81 -9.78
CA SER A 15 -2.56 -6.87 -11.07
C SER A 15 -4.07 -6.60 -10.94
N LEU A 16 -4.73 -7.24 -9.96
CA LEU A 16 -6.15 -7.02 -9.69
C LEU A 16 -6.44 -5.57 -9.27
N ARG A 17 -5.59 -4.96 -8.43
CA ARG A 17 -5.75 -3.55 -8.02
C ARG A 17 -5.64 -2.59 -9.19
N LYS A 18 -4.69 -2.82 -10.09
CA LYS A 18 -4.53 -2.02 -11.31
C LYS A 18 -5.70 -2.21 -12.27
N GLN A 19 -6.15 -3.45 -12.47
CA GLN A 19 -7.26 -3.77 -13.38
C GLN A 19 -8.60 -3.17 -12.92
N PHE A 20 -8.91 -3.27 -11.63
CA PHE A 20 -10.16 -2.75 -11.06
C PHE A 20 -10.04 -1.32 -10.53
N LYS A 21 -8.92 -0.63 -10.77
CA LYS A 21 -8.64 0.73 -10.31
C LYS A 21 -8.91 0.93 -8.80
N LEU A 22 -8.56 -0.08 -7.99
CA LEU A 22 -8.77 -0.07 -6.53
C LEU A 22 -7.71 0.80 -5.84
N TYR A 23 -7.87 2.12 -5.96
CA TYR A 23 -6.91 3.12 -5.51
C TYR A 23 -6.89 3.31 -3.99
N ALA A 24 -8.00 3.10 -3.30
CA ALA A 24 -8.10 3.18 -1.85
C ALA A 24 -8.07 1.79 -1.20
N ASN A 25 -7.15 1.57 -0.27
CA ASN A 25 -7.11 0.40 0.59
C ASN A 25 -7.51 0.79 2.01
N LEU A 26 -8.70 0.36 2.44
CA LEU A 26 -9.22 0.61 3.78
C LEU A 26 -8.75 -0.47 4.77
N ARG A 27 -8.30 -0.06 5.94
CA ARG A 27 -7.91 -0.96 7.04
C ARG A 27 -8.43 -0.44 8.38
N PRO A 28 -9.68 -0.75 8.76
CA PRO A 28 -10.18 -0.48 10.10
C PRO A 28 -9.44 -1.36 11.12
N VAL A 29 -9.12 -0.76 12.26
CA VAL A 29 -8.50 -1.41 13.42
C VAL A 29 -9.33 -1.03 14.63
N ILE A 30 -10.05 -2.01 15.17
CA ILE A 30 -10.96 -1.83 16.29
C ILE A 30 -10.54 -2.80 17.40
N SER A 31 -10.51 -2.32 18.64
CA SER A 31 -10.25 -3.18 19.81
C SER A 31 -11.44 -4.08 20.11
N PHE A 32 -11.18 -5.38 20.25
CA PHE A 32 -12.20 -6.38 20.61
C PHE A 32 -12.02 -6.82 22.07
N LYS A 33 -13.13 -6.82 22.81
CA LYS A 33 -13.17 -7.31 24.20
C LYS A 33 -12.74 -8.77 24.27
N GLY A 34 -11.87 -9.10 25.22
CA GLY A 34 -11.36 -10.46 25.44
C GLY A 34 -10.11 -10.82 24.62
N THR A 35 -9.55 -9.90 23.84
CA THR A 35 -8.25 -10.10 23.19
C THR A 35 -7.10 -9.82 24.15
N LYS A 36 -5.96 -10.51 24.00
CA LYS A 36 -4.72 -10.22 24.75
C LYS A 36 -3.96 -9.03 24.17
N ALA A 37 -4.67 -8.05 23.61
CA ALA A 37 -4.06 -6.87 23.03
C ALA A 37 -3.45 -6.00 24.13
N ARG A 38 -2.31 -5.36 23.86
CA ARG A 38 -1.65 -4.45 24.81
C ARG A 38 -2.46 -3.19 25.08
N TYR A 39 -3.24 -2.77 24.09
CA TYR A 39 -3.97 -1.51 24.07
C TYR A 39 -5.47 -1.79 23.93
N GLU A 40 -6.27 -1.04 24.68
CA GLU A 40 -7.72 -1.09 24.65
C GLU A 40 -8.28 0.17 23.99
N ASP A 41 -9.58 0.15 23.64
CA ASP A 41 -10.31 1.28 23.04
C ASP A 41 -9.67 1.89 21.77
N ILE A 42 -9.05 1.06 20.92
CA ILE A 42 -8.59 1.49 19.60
C ILE A 42 -9.79 1.54 18.66
N ASP A 43 -9.97 2.68 18.00
CA ASP A 43 -10.84 2.85 16.85
C ASP A 43 -10.15 3.76 15.83
N ILE A 44 -9.45 3.13 14.87
CA ILE A 44 -8.67 3.85 13.86
C ILE A 44 -8.91 3.21 12.50
N ILE A 45 -9.10 4.04 11.48
CA ILE A 45 -9.15 3.59 10.09
C ILE A 45 -7.91 4.09 9.35
N THR A 46 -7.11 3.17 8.82
CA THR A 46 -6.04 3.54 7.88
C THR A 46 -6.59 3.56 6.45
N VAL A 47 -6.56 4.73 5.83
CA VAL A 47 -6.84 4.91 4.40
C VAL A 47 -5.51 4.98 3.66
N ARG A 48 -5.19 3.96 2.85
CA ARG A 48 -3.91 3.84 2.15
C ARG A 48 -4.09 3.96 0.64
N GLU A 49 -3.27 4.81 0.01
CA GLU A 49 -3.11 4.87 -1.45
C GLU A 49 -2.44 3.58 -1.95
N ASN A 50 -2.99 3.01 -3.02
CA ASN A 50 -2.74 1.61 -3.39
C ASN A 50 -2.27 1.43 -4.85
N THR A 51 -2.11 2.51 -5.61
CA THR A 51 -1.75 2.49 -7.03
C THR A 51 -0.37 3.07 -7.34
N GLN A 52 0.21 3.89 -6.46
CA GLN A 52 1.43 4.66 -6.70
C GLN A 52 2.46 4.48 -5.56
N GLY A 53 3.46 5.39 -5.51
CA GLY A 53 4.53 5.39 -4.52
C GLY A 53 5.68 4.44 -4.86
N MET A 54 6.37 3.94 -3.84
CA MET A 54 7.46 2.96 -4.01
C MET A 54 6.97 1.62 -4.60
N TYR A 55 5.67 1.34 -4.53
CA TYR A 55 5.06 0.15 -5.12
C TYR A 55 4.68 0.33 -6.60
N SER A 56 5.02 1.47 -7.21
CA SER A 56 4.75 1.75 -8.62
C SER A 56 5.45 0.77 -9.57
N GLY A 57 6.53 0.12 -9.12
CA GLY A 57 7.28 -0.87 -9.91
C GLY A 57 8.08 -0.22 -11.04
N LEU A 58 8.44 1.06 -10.90
CA LEU A 58 9.20 1.82 -11.91
C LEU A 58 10.70 1.45 -11.97
N GLY A 59 11.13 0.46 -11.17
CA GLY A 59 12.47 -0.08 -11.18
C GLY A 59 13.23 0.20 -9.89
N GLN A 60 14.09 -0.75 -9.56
CA GLN A 60 15.14 -0.59 -8.57
C GLN A 60 16.45 -0.94 -9.29
N VAL A 61 17.44 -0.07 -9.16
CA VAL A 61 18.78 -0.30 -9.74
C VAL A 61 19.74 -0.46 -8.58
N VAL A 62 20.60 -1.46 -8.67
CA VAL A 62 21.70 -1.66 -7.73
C VAL A 62 22.98 -1.48 -8.54
N SER A 63 23.95 -0.76 -8.00
CA SER A 63 25.26 -0.58 -8.63
C SER A 63 25.96 -1.93 -8.80
N GLU A 64 26.82 -2.05 -9.81
CA GLU A 64 27.55 -3.31 -10.08
C GLU A 64 28.46 -3.73 -8.92
N ASP A 65 28.96 -2.77 -8.15
CA ASP A 65 29.77 -3.00 -6.94
C ASP A 65 28.93 -3.30 -5.69
N GLY A 66 27.60 -3.22 -5.79
CA GLY A 66 26.64 -3.53 -4.73
C GLY A 66 26.57 -2.51 -3.59
N ASN A 67 27.27 -1.38 -3.70
CA ASN A 67 27.34 -0.37 -2.62
C ASN A 67 26.21 0.67 -2.68
N GLU A 68 25.51 0.77 -3.80
CA GLU A 68 24.46 1.77 -4.01
C GLU A 68 23.19 1.12 -4.57
N ALA A 69 22.04 1.60 -4.10
CA ALA A 69 20.74 1.17 -4.60
C ALA A 69 19.81 2.38 -4.75
N GLU A 70 19.19 2.49 -5.92
CA GLU A 70 18.23 3.52 -6.24
C GLU A 70 16.84 2.91 -6.43
N ALA A 71 15.83 3.57 -5.87
CA ALA A 71 14.43 3.20 -6.04
C ALA A 71 13.60 4.43 -6.41
N MET A 72 12.82 4.33 -7.49
CA MET A 72 11.98 5.43 -7.93
C MET A 72 10.57 5.32 -7.33
N SER A 73 10.18 6.34 -6.56
CA SER A 73 8.81 6.53 -6.10
C SER A 73 8.12 7.58 -6.96
N LYS A 74 7.01 7.21 -7.62
CA LYS A 74 6.18 8.16 -8.35
C LYS A 74 4.91 8.44 -7.57
N ILE A 75 4.65 9.71 -7.33
CA ILE A 75 3.42 10.20 -6.69
C ILE A 75 2.87 11.31 -7.59
N THR A 76 1.59 11.22 -7.93
CA THR A 76 0.90 12.20 -8.76
C THR A 76 -0.09 13.01 -7.93
N ARG A 77 -0.32 14.26 -8.33
CA ARG A 77 -1.31 15.14 -7.70
C ARG A 77 -2.72 14.52 -7.73
N ASP A 78 -3.16 14.01 -8.87
CA ASP A 78 -4.48 13.36 -9.04
C ASP A 78 -4.67 12.17 -8.09
N GLY A 79 -3.65 11.32 -7.94
CA GLY A 79 -3.70 10.18 -7.00
C GLY A 79 -3.79 10.62 -5.54
N ALA A 80 -3.02 11.66 -5.17
CA ALA A 80 -3.04 12.22 -3.83
C ALA A 80 -4.37 12.92 -3.50
N GLU A 81 -4.92 13.69 -4.44
CA GLU A 81 -6.22 14.36 -4.26
C GLU A 81 -7.34 13.33 -4.07
N LYS A 82 -7.40 12.29 -4.91
CA LYS A 82 -8.41 11.22 -4.80
C LYS A 82 -8.39 10.52 -3.44
N ILE A 83 -7.22 10.14 -2.93
CA ILE A 83 -7.15 9.43 -1.66
C ILE A 83 -7.49 10.33 -0.47
N VAL A 84 -7.11 11.61 -0.52
CA VAL A 84 -7.44 12.58 0.52
C VAL A 84 -8.94 12.89 0.52
N THR A 85 -9.54 13.16 -0.63
CA THR A 85 -10.99 13.36 -0.75
C THR A 85 -11.76 12.16 -0.22
N PHE A 86 -11.36 10.95 -0.62
CA PHE A 86 -11.98 9.72 -0.13
C PHE A 86 -11.84 9.56 1.40
N ALA A 87 -10.70 9.93 1.99
CA ALA A 87 -10.51 9.89 3.44
C ALA A 87 -11.44 10.90 4.16
N TYR A 88 -11.66 12.09 3.58
CA TYR A 88 -12.58 13.09 4.13
C TYR A 88 -14.05 12.67 3.99
N GLU A 89 -14.44 12.04 2.88
CA GLU A 89 -15.81 11.54 2.69
C GLU A 89 -16.18 10.39 3.64
N LEU A 90 -15.17 9.66 4.12
CA LEU A 90 -15.33 8.55 5.06
C LEU A 90 -15.47 9.02 6.52
N ALA A 91 -14.92 10.20 6.85
CA ALA A 91 -14.88 10.75 8.21
C ALA A 91 -16.19 11.46 8.59
#